data_AF-A0A382L238-F1
#
_entry.id   AF-A0A382L238-F1
#
_cell.length_a   1.000
_cell.length_b   1.000
_cell.length_c   1.000
_cell.angle_alpha   90.00
_cell.angle_beta   90.00
_cell.angle_gamma   90.00
#
_symmetry.space_group_name_H-M   'P 1'
#
loop_
_entity.id
_entity.type
_entity.pdbx_description
1 polymer ?
#
loop_
_entity_poly.entity_id
_entity_poly.type
_entity_poly.pdbx_seq_one_letter_code
_entity_poly.pdbx_strand_id
1 'polypeptide(L)' 'MPTIKSIETRDFRKQLEAGAGSDAVHTDPQYGYGVTLLKTDNGLTGSGIAYTLGTGTNLVCDAIR' A
#
# COMPACT_ATOMS: atom_id res chain seq x y z
N MET A 1 7.76 -14.05 22.25
CA MET A 1 7.23 -13.64 20.93
C MET A 1 6.79 -12.19 21.06
N PRO A 2 7.14 -11.32 20.10
CA PRO A 2 6.72 -9.92 20.15
C PRO A 2 5.20 -9.78 19.98
N THR A 3 4.60 -8.81 20.67
CA THR A 3 3.18 -8.46 20.51
C THR A 3 3.04 -7.24 19.63
N ILE A 4 2.18 -7.28 18.62
CA ILE A 4 1.85 -6.08 17.81
C ILE A 4 1.05 -5.10 18.68
N LYS A 5 1.52 -3.85 18.75
CA LYS A 5 0.93 -2.78 19.57
C LYS A 5 0.15 -1.76 18.75
N SER A 6 0.56 -1.53 17.50
CA SER A 6 -0.15 -0.62 16.61
C SER A 6 -0.03 -1.07 15.15
N ILE A 7 -1.10 -0.78 14.41
CA ILE A 7 -1.17 -0.92 12.96
C ILE A 7 -1.42 0.48 12.41
N GLU A 8 -0.58 0.92 11.49
CA GLU A 8 -0.77 2.16 10.75
C GLU A 8 -0.86 1.83 9.26
N THR A 9 -1.65 2.62 8.53
CA THR A 9 -1.73 2.52 7.06
C THR A 9 -1.35 3.83 6.39
N ARG A 10 -0.74 3.76 5.20
CA ARG A 10 -0.50 4.92 4.34
C ARG A 10 -0.98 4.61 2.93
N ASP A 11 -1.78 5.52 2.37
CA ASP A 11 -2.14 5.51 0.95
C ASP A 11 -1.01 6.19 0.18
N PHE A 12 -0.20 5.39 -0.52
CA PHE A 12 0.84 5.90 -1.40
C PHE A 12 0.44 5.68 -2.84
N ARG A 13 0.57 6.71 -3.67
CA ARG A 13 0.33 6.60 -5.11
C ARG A 13 1.41 7.31 -5.91
N LYS A 14 1.78 6.74 -7.04
CA LYS A 14 2.75 7.32 -7.97
C LYS A 14 2.21 7.26 -9.39
N GLN A 15 2.12 8.42 -10.03
CA GLN A 15 1.88 8.50 -11.46
C GLN A 15 3.10 7.97 -12.21
N LEU A 16 2.86 7.11 -13.19
CA LEU A 16 3.91 6.54 -14.02
C LEU A 16 4.22 7.41 -15.23
N GLU A 17 5.42 7.23 -15.78
CA GLU A 17 5.80 7.80 -17.08
C GLU A 17 4.90 7.24 -18.18
N ALA A 18 4.72 7.99 -19.27
CA ALA A 18 3.84 7.59 -20.36
C ALA A 18 4.17 6.18 -20.90
N GLY A 19 3.16 5.30 -20.92
CA GLY A 19 3.27 3.92 -21.38
C GLY A 19 3.93 2.94 -20.40
N ALA A 20 4.44 3.40 -19.25
CA ALA A 20 4.98 2.51 -18.24
C ALA A 20 3.84 1.80 -17.49
N GLY A 21 3.96 0.48 -17.35
CA GLY A 21 2.96 -0.37 -16.69
C GLY A 21 1.67 -0.57 -17.48
N SER A 22 1.53 0.03 -18.68
CA SER A 22 0.32 -0.08 -19.48
C SER A 22 0.16 -1.47 -20.11
N ASP A 23 -1.08 -1.91 -20.25
CA ASP A 23 -1.44 -3.13 -20.97
C ASP A 23 -2.72 -2.93 -21.81
N ALA A 24 -3.25 -4.00 -22.40
CA ALA A 24 -4.45 -3.95 -23.24
C ALA A 24 -5.72 -3.50 -22.50
N VAL A 25 -5.73 -3.54 -21.17
CA VAL A 25 -6.84 -3.20 -20.29
C VAL A 25 -6.53 -1.92 -19.49
N HIS A 26 -5.33 -1.80 -18.95
CA HIS A 26 -4.91 -0.68 -18.11
C HIS A 26 -3.98 0.25 -18.89
N THR A 27 -4.53 1.23 -19.59
CA THR A 27 -3.75 2.06 -20.52
C THR A 27 -3.01 3.23 -19.87
N ASP A 28 -3.42 3.67 -18.67
CA ASP A 28 -2.79 4.75 -17.91
C ASP A 28 -2.80 4.43 -16.39
N PRO A 29 -1.98 3.47 -15.95
CA PRO A 29 -1.99 3.03 -14.56
C PRO A 29 -1.25 4.01 -13.64
N GLN A 30 -1.83 4.25 -12.47
CA GLN A 30 -1.16 4.88 -11.35
C GLN A 30 -0.82 3.80 -10.32
N TYR A 31 0.45 3.58 -10.02
CA TYR A 31 0.80 2.55 -9.04
C TYR A 31 0.41 3.02 -7.64
N GLY A 32 -0.49 2.28 -7.00
CA GLY A 32 -0.98 2.54 -5.66
C GLY A 32 -0.56 1.45 -4.67
N TYR A 33 -0.26 1.83 -3.44
CA TYR A 33 0.05 0.90 -2.36
C TYR A 33 -0.75 1.25 -1.11
N GLY A 34 -1.51 0.28 -0.61
CA GLY A 34 -1.94 0.26 0.78
C GLY A 34 -0.78 -0.19 1.64
N VAL A 35 -0.01 0.74 2.18
CA VAL A 35 1.19 0.44 2.97
C VAL A 35 0.80 0.15 4.42
N THR A 36 1.12 -1.03 4.92
CA THR A 36 0.93 -1.41 6.33
C THR A 36 2.22 -1.22 7.11
N LEU A 37 2.14 -0.61 8.29
CA LEU A 37 3.24 -0.46 9.23
C LEU A 37 2.83 -1.05 10.59
N LEU A 38 3.61 -1.99 11.09
CA LEU A 38 3.41 -2.65 12.38
C LEU A 38 4.49 -2.21 13.36
N LYS A 39 4.10 -1.88 14.59
CA LYS A 39 5.03 -1.65 15.71
C LYS A 39 4.76 -2.67 16.80
N THR A 40 5.81 -3.26 17.36
CA THR A 40 5.69 -4.23 18.46
C THR A 40 6.10 -3.64 19.81
N ASP A 41 5.84 -4.40 20.87
CA ASP A 41 6.17 -4.07 22.26
C ASP A 41 7.67 -4.10 22.59
N ASN A 42 8.49 -4.73 21.77
CA ASN A 42 9.93 -4.86 21.96
C ASN A 42 10.76 -4.06 20.94
N GLY A 43 10.13 -3.09 20.25
CA GLY A 43 10.79 -2.20 19.29
C GLY A 43 11.01 -2.79 17.90
N LEU A 44 10.60 -4.05 17.64
CA LEU A 44 10.55 -4.57 16.28
C LEU A 44 9.48 -3.84 15.47
N THR A 45 9.77 -3.65 14.19
CA THR A 45 8.84 -3.04 13.24
C THR A 45 8.68 -3.93 12.02
N GLY A 46 7.48 -3.97 11.47
CA GLY A 46 7.17 -4.66 10.21
C GLY A 46 6.56 -3.70 9.20
N SER A 47 6.81 -3.94 7.93
CA SER A 47 6.14 -3.24 6.83
C SER A 47 5.67 -4.22 5.77
N GLY A 48 4.61 -3.84 5.07
CA GLY A 48 4.04 -4.60 3.96
C GLY A 48 3.25 -3.71 3.03
N ILE A 49 2.95 -4.21 1.83
CA ILE A 49 2.16 -3.48 0.84
C ILE A 49 1.09 -4.40 0.24
N ALA A 50 -0.08 -3.82 -0.02
CA ALA A 50 -1.03 -4.33 -1.00
C ALA A 50 -0.97 -3.43 -2.25
N TYR A 51 -0.62 -4.02 -3.39
CA TYR A 51 -0.48 -3.28 -4.64
C TYR A 51 -1.82 -3.11 -5.36
N THR A 52 -2.03 -1.93 -5.95
CA THR A 52 -3.21 -1.56 -6.73
C THR A 52 -2.82 -0.67 -7.92
N LEU A 53 -3.77 -0.44 -8.82
CA LEU A 53 -3.62 0.47 -9.97
C LEU A 53 -4.28 1.84 -9.70
N GLY A 54 -4.09 2.36 -8.49
CA GLY A 54 -4.40 3.76 -8.15
C GLY A 54 -5.77 3.91 -7.52
N THR A 55 -6.82 3.96 -8.34
CA THR A 55 -8.20 4.06 -7.83
C THR A 55 -8.52 2.86 -6.94
N GLY A 56 -9.08 3.11 -5.76
CA GLY A 56 -9.38 2.09 -4.76
C GLY A 56 -8.25 1.83 -3.74
N THR A 57 -7.06 2.44 -3.88
CA THR A 57 -6.00 2.32 -2.86
C THR A 57 -6.50 2.74 -1.47
N ASN A 58 -7.32 3.79 -1.40
CA ASN A 58 -7.90 4.27 -0.15
C ASN A 58 -8.80 3.21 0.51
N LEU A 59 -9.57 2.46 -0.28
CA LEU A 59 -10.44 1.39 0.24
C LEU A 59 -9.61 0.23 0.80
N VAL A 60 -8.47 -0.07 0.17
CA VAL A 60 -7.52 -1.06 0.69
C VAL A 60 -6.88 -0.56 1.99
N CYS A 61 -6.50 0.72 2.07
CA CYS A 61 -6.05 1.33 3.32
C CYS A 61 -7.11 1.26 4.43
N ASP A 62 -8.38 1.51 4.10
CA ASP A 62 -9.48 1.40 5.05
C ASP A 62 -9.63 -0.04 5.57
N ALA A 63 -9.42 -1.04 4.73
CA ALA A 63 -9.45 -2.46 5.13
C ALA A 63 -8.23 -2.91 5.97
N ILE A 64 -7.12 -2.17 5.92
CA ILE A 64 -5.92 -2.43 6.75
C ILE A 64 -6.12 -1.92 8.19
N ARG A 65 -6.96 -0.91 8.39
CA ARG A 65 -7.15 -0.23 9.68
C ARG A 65 -7.89 -1.09 10.70
#